data_AF-A0AAW0Y8F3-F1
#
_entry.id   AF-A0AAW0Y8F3-F1
#
_cell.length_a   1.000
_cell.length_b   1.000
_cell.length_c   1.000
_cell.angle_alpha   90.00
_cell.angle_beta   90.00
_cell.angle_gamma   90.00
#
_symmetry.space_group_name_H-M   'P 1'
#
loop_
_entity.id
_entity.type
_entity.pdbx_description
1 polymer ?
#
loop_
_entity_poly.entity_id
_entity_poly.type
_entity_poly.pdbx_seq_one_letter_code
_entity_poly.pdbx_strand_id
1 'polypeptide(L)'
;MLDVFHLSEDAVPITGSYVNSDAPGLPSRLSVEYDALDRNRVPSKWACSAVGTLINTNTVEEFRNRSKQELLKSSASVLWDAIISGSALEKPSVLASFLMFTFADLKKYHYYYWFAFPAFTLPKTIPLVKQPQCVSLILTDEQIASLVLACEGLGTDVDRGFFTLTQSGNEFGIHLLKDYPQIRTAASGVTPVVCLQDFVSANTNKKWHERCNS
;
A
#
# COMPACT_ATOMS: atom_id res chain seq x y z
N MET A 1 -2.91 11.38 21.12
CA MET A 1 -4.35 11.09 20.89
C MET A 1 -5.22 12.09 21.64
N LEU A 2 -5.12 12.22 22.96
CA LEU A 2 -5.88 13.22 23.74
C LEU A 2 -5.65 14.68 23.28
N ASP A 3 -4.39 15.08 23.06
CA ASP A 3 -4.05 16.46 22.65
C ASP A 3 -4.44 16.80 21.20
N VAL A 4 -4.79 15.78 20.40
CA VAL A 4 -5.14 15.93 18.98
C VAL A 4 -6.65 15.89 18.79
N PHE A 5 -7.34 14.96 19.47
CA PHE A 5 -8.77 14.78 19.31
C PHE A 5 -9.58 15.68 20.23
N HIS A 6 -9.13 16.00 21.45
CA HIS A 6 -9.96 16.65 22.47
C HIS A 6 -11.35 15.97 22.60
N LEU A 7 -12.39 16.56 22.00
CA LEU A 7 -13.75 15.99 21.85
C LEU A 7 -14.16 15.76 20.37
N SER A 8 -13.33 16.15 19.41
CA SER A 8 -13.58 15.96 17.98
C SER A 8 -13.51 14.48 17.61
N GLU A 9 -14.43 14.07 16.74
CA GLU A 9 -14.50 12.74 16.10
C GLU A 9 -14.15 12.84 14.61
N ASP A 10 -13.52 13.95 14.20
CA ASP A 10 -13.15 14.19 12.82
C ASP A 10 -12.10 13.18 12.37
N ALA A 11 -12.13 12.86 11.08
CA ALA A 11 -11.14 12.01 10.47
C ALA A 11 -9.77 12.69 10.47
N VAL A 12 -8.75 12.03 11.03
CA VAL A 12 -7.39 12.55 11.12
C VAL A 12 -6.47 11.77 10.18
N PRO A 13 -5.70 12.44 9.30
CA PRO A 13 -4.73 11.74 8.46
C PRO A 13 -3.61 11.15 9.33
N ILE A 14 -3.23 9.91 9.05
CA ILE A 14 -2.11 9.21 9.68
C ILE A 14 -1.21 8.55 8.63
N THR A 15 0.03 8.27 8.98
CA THR A 15 1.00 7.60 8.12
C THR A 15 1.40 6.26 8.73
N GLY A 16 1.21 5.19 7.98
CA GLY A 16 1.74 3.86 8.29
C GLY A 16 3.01 3.57 7.49
N SER A 17 3.71 2.50 7.85
CA SER A 17 4.82 1.98 7.07
C SER A 17 4.78 0.46 6.95
N TYR A 18 5.26 -0.06 5.83
CA TYR A 18 5.37 -1.49 5.60
C TYR A 18 6.70 -1.86 4.95
N VAL A 19 7.10 -3.12 5.11
CA VAL A 19 8.33 -3.68 4.55
C VAL A 19 8.04 -5.03 3.90
N ASN A 20 8.79 -5.38 2.86
CA ASN A 20 8.70 -6.68 2.19
C ASN A 20 9.97 -7.54 2.40
N SER A 21 10.81 -7.18 3.37
CA SER A 21 12.08 -7.85 3.69
C SER A 21 11.97 -8.94 4.76
N ASP A 22 10.76 -9.25 5.21
CA ASP A 22 10.54 -10.28 6.22
C ASP A 22 10.92 -11.68 5.70
N ALA A 23 11.34 -12.55 6.63
CA ALA A 23 11.74 -13.91 6.29
C ALA A 23 10.60 -14.68 5.59
N PRO A 24 10.90 -15.58 4.64
CA PRO A 24 9.90 -16.39 3.96
C PRO A 24 8.98 -17.12 4.95
N GLY A 25 7.67 -16.99 4.76
CA GLY A 25 6.66 -17.58 5.64
C GLY A 25 6.10 -16.65 6.71
N LEU A 26 6.68 -15.47 6.92
CA LEU A 26 6.06 -14.44 7.74
C LEU A 26 5.07 -13.60 6.92
N PRO A 27 3.91 -13.23 7.50
CA PRO A 27 3.06 -12.20 6.93
C PRO A 27 3.79 -10.86 6.96
N SER A 28 3.86 -10.18 5.83
CA SER A 28 4.22 -8.78 5.82
C SER A 28 3.13 -7.99 6.56
N ARG A 29 3.53 -6.86 7.15
CA ARG A 29 2.75 -6.09 8.10
C ARG A 29 2.83 -4.61 7.74
N LEU A 30 1.68 -3.94 7.86
CA LEU A 30 1.63 -2.50 7.95
C LEU A 30 1.63 -2.11 9.43
N SER A 31 2.59 -1.26 9.80
CA SER A 31 2.79 -0.76 11.16
C SER A 31 2.31 0.69 11.25
N VAL A 32 1.55 0.99 12.32
CA VAL A 32 1.16 2.34 12.71
C VAL A 32 1.79 2.59 14.08
N GLU A 33 2.75 3.51 14.12
CA GLU A 33 3.58 3.77 15.30
C GLU A 33 3.13 5.05 16.03
N TYR A 34 3.80 5.39 17.13
CA TYR A 34 3.44 6.54 17.97
C TYR A 34 3.55 7.89 17.24
N ASP A 35 4.38 7.94 16.20
CA ASP A 35 4.63 9.08 15.33
C ASP A 35 3.72 9.08 14.08
N ALA A 36 2.75 8.17 13.98
CA ALA A 36 1.89 8.08 12.80
C ALA A 36 1.06 9.34 12.53
N LEU A 37 0.89 10.20 13.54
CA LEU A 37 0.23 11.50 13.42
C LEU A 37 1.18 12.61 12.93
N ASP A 38 2.49 12.37 12.92
CA ASP A 38 3.47 13.32 12.41
C ASP A 38 3.44 13.36 10.87
N ARG A 39 3.08 14.52 10.35
CA ARG A 39 2.99 14.76 8.90
C ARG A 39 4.37 14.90 8.25
N ASN A 40 5.40 15.17 9.04
CA ASN A 40 6.78 15.30 8.58
C ASN A 40 7.55 13.98 8.68
N ARG A 41 6.87 12.89 9.04
CA ARG A 41 7.49 11.56 9.13
C ARG A 41 8.06 11.16 7.77
N VAL A 42 9.38 10.93 7.76
CA VAL A 42 10.08 10.36 6.61
C VAL A 42 10.21 8.85 6.83
N PRO A 43 9.66 8.00 5.95
CA PRO A 43 9.87 6.56 6.03
C PRO A 43 11.36 6.22 6.04
N SER A 44 11.74 5.13 6.70
CA SER A 44 13.11 4.63 6.60
C SER A 44 13.42 4.25 5.14
N LYS A 45 14.70 4.26 4.75
CA LYS A 45 15.15 3.90 3.39
C LYS A 45 14.58 2.55 2.88
N TRP A 46 14.26 1.65 3.81
CA TRP A 46 13.83 0.28 3.53
C TRP A 46 12.32 0.07 3.71
N ALA A 47 11.58 1.09 4.13
CA ALA A 47 10.15 1.03 4.35
C ALA A 47 9.38 1.85 3.32
N CYS A 48 8.24 1.33 2.91
CA CYS A 48 7.30 2.06 2.09
C CYS A 48 6.27 2.78 2.97
N SER A 49 5.81 3.94 2.50
CA SER A 49 4.77 4.71 3.16
C SER A 49 3.39 4.21 2.78
N ALA A 50 2.46 4.23 3.74
CA ALA A 50 1.05 3.98 3.51
C ALA A 50 0.24 5.13 4.08
N VAL A 51 -0.67 5.69 3.26
CA VAL A 51 -1.51 6.81 3.67
C VAL A 51 -2.74 6.29 4.40
N GLY A 52 -2.93 6.69 5.64
CA GLY A 52 -4.03 6.24 6.48
C GLY A 52 -4.98 7.34 6.91
N THR A 53 -6.17 6.93 7.33
CA THR A 53 -7.12 7.78 8.04
C THR A 53 -7.47 7.16 9.39
N LEU A 54 -7.41 7.95 10.46
CA LEU A 54 -7.83 7.57 11.80
C LEU A 54 -9.18 8.21 12.13
N ILE A 55 -10.14 7.39 12.52
CA ILE A 55 -11.44 7.85 13.03
C ILE A 55 -11.56 7.29 14.45
N ASN A 56 -11.60 8.18 15.44
CA ASN A 56 -11.78 7.80 16.83
C ASN A 56 -13.16 8.23 17.33
N THR A 57 -13.95 7.29 17.85
CA THR A 57 -15.24 7.60 18.49
C THR A 57 -15.04 7.89 19.97
N ASN A 58 -15.89 8.73 20.55
CA ASN A 58 -15.84 9.02 21.98
C ASN A 58 -16.52 7.96 22.86
N THR A 59 -17.43 7.15 22.30
CA THR A 59 -18.20 6.16 23.06
C THR A 59 -18.08 4.75 22.46
N VAL A 60 -18.18 3.73 23.32
CA VAL A 60 -18.14 2.32 22.88
C VAL A 60 -19.40 1.96 22.10
N GLU A 61 -20.53 2.60 22.41
CA GLU A 61 -21.80 2.44 21.72
C GLU A 61 -21.68 2.88 20.26
N GLU A 62 -21.08 4.05 20.00
CA GLU A 62 -20.84 4.53 18.64
C GLU A 62 -19.88 3.60 17.89
N PHE A 63 -18.77 3.19 18.50
CA PHE A 63 -17.83 2.23 17.89
C PHE A 63 -18.50 0.92 17.46
N ARG A 64 -19.46 0.42 18.26
CA ARG A 64 -20.20 -0.80 17.97
C ARG A 64 -21.24 -0.60 16.87
N ASN A 65 -21.98 0.51 16.92
CA ASN A 65 -23.15 0.75 16.07
C ASN A 65 -22.80 1.39 14.72
N ARG A 66 -21.64 2.07 14.61
CA ARG A 66 -21.23 2.71 13.35
C ARG A 66 -20.94 1.67 12.27
N SER A 67 -21.51 1.89 11.09
CA SER A 67 -21.40 0.97 9.96
C SER A 67 -19.98 0.94 9.41
N LYS A 68 -19.28 -0.16 9.71
CA LYS A 68 -17.93 -0.46 9.20
C LYS A 68 -17.92 -0.58 7.68
N GLN A 69 -19.02 -1.04 7.09
CA GLN A 69 -19.20 -1.11 5.64
C GLN A 69 -19.24 0.29 5.00
N GLU A 70 -19.99 1.23 5.56
CA GLU A 70 -20.07 2.59 5.02
C GLU A 70 -18.75 3.34 5.19
N LEU A 71 -18.05 3.12 6.31
CA LEU A 71 -16.69 3.64 6.50
C LEU A 71 -15.73 3.13 5.41
N LEU A 72 -15.73 1.81 5.16
CA LEU A 72 -14.90 1.22 4.11
C LEU A 72 -15.26 1.75 2.72
N LYS A 73 -16.56 1.88 2.39
CA LYS A 73 -17.02 2.45 1.11
C LYS A 73 -16.56 3.89 0.93
N SER A 74 -16.61 4.69 1.99
CA SER A 74 -16.19 6.09 1.96
C SER A 74 -14.68 6.19 1.67
N SER A 75 -13.86 5.39 2.37
CA SER A 75 -12.43 5.30 2.09
C SER A 75 -12.14 4.77 0.68
N ALA A 76 -12.90 3.78 0.20
CA ALA A 76 -12.77 3.26 -1.15
C ALA A 76 -13.13 4.31 -2.22
N SER A 77 -14.13 5.17 -1.98
CA SER A 77 -14.47 6.25 -2.91
C SER A 77 -13.30 7.22 -3.09
N VAL A 78 -12.66 7.64 -2.00
CA VAL A 78 -11.48 8.52 -2.07
C VAL A 78 -10.34 7.87 -2.86
N LEU A 79 -10.09 6.58 -2.63
CA LEU A 79 -9.11 5.82 -3.39
C LEU A 79 -9.47 5.75 -4.89
N TRP A 80 -10.75 5.52 -5.20
CA TRP A 80 -11.25 5.47 -6.58
C TRP A 80 -11.05 6.80 -7.29
N ASP A 81 -11.38 7.92 -6.65
CA ASP A 81 -11.21 9.26 -7.20
C ASP A 81 -9.73 9.55 -7.48
N ALA A 82 -8.82 9.11 -6.59
CA ALA A 82 -7.39 9.23 -6.81
C ALA A 82 -6.89 8.40 -8.02
N ILE A 83 -7.45 7.22 -8.24
CA ILE A 83 -7.13 6.37 -9.40
C ILE A 83 -7.63 7.03 -10.68
N ILE A 84 -8.90 7.44 -10.74
CA ILE A 84 -9.54 7.95 -11.95
C ILE A 84 -9.01 9.33 -12.35
N SER A 85 -8.67 10.18 -11.37
CA SER A 85 -8.06 11.49 -11.64
C SER A 85 -6.59 11.41 -12.09
N GLY A 86 -5.95 10.24 -11.93
CA GLY A 86 -4.52 10.07 -12.17
C GLY A 86 -3.63 10.54 -11.02
N SER A 87 -4.17 11.09 -9.93
CA SER A 87 -3.36 11.52 -8.79
C SER A 87 -2.61 10.36 -8.12
N ALA A 88 -3.14 9.13 -8.23
CA ALA A 88 -2.47 7.92 -7.78
C ALA A 88 -1.21 7.55 -8.60
N LEU A 89 -1.06 8.06 -9.83
CA LEU A 89 0.18 7.91 -10.59
C LEU A 89 1.28 8.83 -10.05
N GLU A 90 0.91 10.05 -9.66
CA GLU A 90 1.82 11.04 -9.07
C GLU A 90 2.20 10.70 -7.63
N LYS A 91 1.24 10.19 -6.83
CA LYS A 91 1.46 9.78 -5.44
C LYS A 91 0.95 8.35 -5.19
N PRO A 92 1.75 7.33 -5.55
CA PRO A 92 1.29 5.93 -5.52
C PRO A 92 0.99 5.36 -4.14
N SER A 93 1.53 5.91 -3.05
CA SER A 93 1.28 5.47 -1.66
C SER A 93 -0.19 5.50 -1.28
N VAL A 94 -1.03 6.27 -1.98
CA VAL A 94 -2.49 6.21 -1.81
C VAL A 94 -3.08 4.84 -2.14
N LEU A 95 -2.44 4.08 -3.04
CA LEU A 95 -2.85 2.71 -3.41
C LEU A 95 -2.65 1.72 -2.26
N ALA A 96 -1.76 2.02 -1.32
CA ALA A 96 -1.56 1.28 -0.07
C ALA A 96 -2.36 1.90 1.09
N SER A 97 -3.45 2.61 0.80
CA SER A 97 -4.20 3.31 1.84
C SER A 97 -4.91 2.39 2.82
N PHE A 98 -5.14 2.91 4.03
CA PHE A 98 -5.83 2.18 5.08
C PHE A 98 -6.72 3.09 5.93
N LEU A 99 -7.66 2.47 6.64
CA LEU A 99 -8.53 3.10 7.62
C LEU A 99 -8.29 2.43 8.97
N MET A 100 -8.09 3.25 10.01
CA MET A 100 -8.03 2.84 11.40
C MET A 100 -9.24 3.43 12.12
N PHE A 101 -10.17 2.60 12.55
CA PHE A 101 -11.35 3.01 13.31
C PHE A 101 -11.18 2.58 14.76
N THR A 102 -11.29 3.50 15.71
CA THR A 102 -10.91 3.25 17.12
C THR A 102 -11.91 3.76 18.13
N PHE A 103 -11.83 3.18 19.33
CA PHE A 103 -12.38 3.72 20.57
C PHE A 103 -11.38 3.47 21.70
N ALA A 104 -11.06 4.52 22.45
CA ALA A 104 -10.15 4.45 23.60
C ALA A 104 -10.91 4.64 24.92
N ASP A 105 -11.05 3.59 25.71
CA ASP A 105 -11.49 3.68 27.11
C ASP A 105 -10.28 4.05 27.99
N LEU A 106 -10.04 5.35 28.12
CA LEU A 106 -8.93 5.88 28.90
C LEU A 106 -9.06 5.63 30.40
N LYS A 107 -10.27 5.32 30.90
CA LYS A 107 -10.49 5.00 32.32
C LYS A 107 -9.99 3.60 32.64
N LYS A 108 -10.18 2.66 31.71
CA LYS A 108 -9.75 1.25 31.84
C LYS A 108 -8.45 0.94 31.10
N TYR A 109 -7.90 1.91 30.37
CA TYR A 109 -6.77 1.74 29.45
C TYR A 109 -7.01 0.63 28.41
N HIS A 110 -8.25 0.50 27.94
CA HIS A 110 -8.61 -0.44 26.86
C HIS A 110 -8.73 0.30 25.54
N TYR A 111 -8.08 -0.22 24.50
CA TYR A 111 -8.09 0.35 23.16
C TYR A 111 -8.72 -0.65 22.19
N TYR A 112 -9.86 -0.27 21.64
CA TYR A 112 -10.58 -1.04 20.64
C TYR A 112 -10.25 -0.46 19.27
N TYR A 113 -9.88 -1.32 18.33
CA TYR A 113 -9.52 -0.89 16.99
C TYR A 113 -10.05 -1.84 15.94
N TRP A 114 -10.26 -1.30 14.74
CA TRP A 114 -10.60 -2.03 13.54
C TRP A 114 -9.83 -1.42 12.37
N PHE A 115 -8.98 -2.23 11.74
CA PHE A 115 -8.28 -1.86 10.51
C PHE A 115 -9.08 -2.28 9.30
N ALA A 116 -9.08 -1.43 8.28
CA ALA A 116 -9.62 -1.75 6.97
C ALA A 116 -8.67 -1.27 5.86
N PHE A 117 -8.56 -2.07 4.81
CA PHE A 117 -7.74 -1.79 3.64
C PHE A 117 -8.67 -1.78 2.42
N PRO A 118 -9.07 -0.61 1.90
CA PRO A 118 -9.92 -0.53 0.73
C PRO A 118 -9.22 -1.18 -0.46
N ALA A 119 -9.88 -2.15 -1.08
CA ALA A 119 -9.40 -2.84 -2.27
C ALA A 119 -10.58 -3.09 -3.22
N PHE A 120 -10.34 -2.94 -4.52
CA PHE A 120 -11.33 -3.22 -5.54
C PHE A 120 -11.22 -4.64 -6.04
N THR A 121 -12.37 -5.26 -6.29
CA THR A 121 -12.42 -6.55 -6.97
C THR A 121 -12.33 -6.32 -8.47
N LEU A 122 -11.37 -7.00 -9.11
CA LEU A 122 -11.29 -6.97 -10.56
C LEU A 122 -12.46 -7.76 -11.17
N PRO A 123 -12.98 -7.33 -12.33
CA PRO A 123 -13.95 -8.11 -13.08
C PRO A 123 -13.43 -9.52 -13.37
N LYS A 124 -14.31 -10.53 -13.30
CA LYS A 124 -13.97 -11.94 -13.61
C LYS A 124 -13.42 -12.16 -15.03
N THR A 125 -13.57 -11.16 -15.90
CA THR A 125 -13.09 -11.16 -17.28
C THR A 125 -11.58 -10.94 -17.41
N ILE A 126 -10.88 -10.63 -16.32
CA ILE A 126 -9.42 -10.48 -16.31
C ILE A 126 -8.81 -11.78 -15.78
N PRO A 127 -8.36 -12.71 -16.65
CA PRO A 127 -7.81 -13.98 -16.22
C PRO A 127 -6.39 -13.82 -15.69
N LEU A 128 -6.05 -14.60 -14.66
CA LEU A 128 -4.66 -14.81 -14.26
C LEU A 128 -3.98 -15.69 -15.32
N VAL A 129 -3.06 -15.11 -16.10
CA VAL A 129 -2.36 -15.81 -17.19
C VAL A 129 -1.30 -16.78 -16.66
N LYS A 130 -0.61 -16.40 -15.58
CA LYS A 130 0.50 -17.16 -15.01
C LYS A 130 0.51 -17.03 -13.48
N GLN A 131 0.81 -18.12 -12.80
CA GLN A 131 0.96 -18.11 -11.34
C GLN A 131 2.22 -17.34 -10.92
N PRO A 132 2.22 -16.67 -9.74
CA PRO A 132 3.42 -16.05 -9.19
C PRO A 132 4.56 -17.07 -9.05
N GLN A 133 5.78 -16.70 -9.43
CA GLN A 133 6.98 -17.52 -9.24
C GLN A 133 8.06 -16.70 -8.55
N CYS A 134 8.99 -17.39 -7.89
CA CYS A 134 10.13 -16.72 -7.28
C CYS A 134 10.99 -16.07 -8.38
N VAL A 135 11.43 -14.83 -8.14
CA VAL A 135 12.25 -14.06 -9.09
C VAL A 135 13.55 -14.80 -9.41
N SER A 136 14.16 -15.49 -8.44
CA SER A 136 15.38 -16.29 -8.64
C SER A 136 15.20 -17.53 -9.53
N LEU A 137 13.95 -17.92 -9.84
CA LEU A 137 13.66 -19.00 -10.78
C LEU A 137 13.44 -18.50 -12.21
N ILE A 138 13.27 -17.19 -12.39
CA ILE A 138 12.96 -16.56 -13.69
C ILE A 138 14.16 -15.78 -14.21
N LEU A 139 14.87 -15.06 -13.33
CA LEU A 139 15.97 -14.18 -13.69
C LEU A 139 17.33 -14.84 -13.47
N THR A 140 18.31 -14.46 -14.28
CA THR A 140 19.72 -14.84 -14.10
C THR A 140 20.36 -14.03 -12.96
N ASP A 141 21.52 -14.47 -12.46
CA ASP A 141 22.26 -13.74 -11.42
C ASP A 141 22.66 -12.32 -11.88
N GLU A 142 23.04 -12.16 -13.14
CA GLU A 142 23.34 -10.85 -13.74
C GLU A 142 22.11 -9.93 -13.75
N GLN A 143 20.96 -10.48 -14.12
CA GLN A 143 19.67 -9.79 -14.13
C GLN A 143 19.22 -9.40 -12.72
N ILE A 144 19.39 -10.28 -11.74
CA ILE A 144 19.10 -10.00 -10.32
C ILE A 144 20.01 -8.89 -9.80
N ALA A 145 21.32 -8.96 -10.10
CA ALA A 145 22.27 -7.92 -9.71
C ALA A 145 21.88 -6.56 -10.31
N SER A 146 21.52 -6.52 -11.60
CA SER A 146 21.04 -5.29 -12.25
C SER A 146 19.76 -4.75 -11.60
N LEU A 147 18.81 -5.61 -11.26
CA LEU A 147 17.56 -5.24 -10.58
C LEU A 147 17.83 -4.64 -9.19
N VAL A 148 18.73 -5.26 -8.40
CA VAL A 148 19.10 -4.77 -7.06
C VAL A 148 19.75 -3.39 -7.16
N LEU A 149 20.70 -3.21 -8.09
CA LEU A 149 21.34 -1.91 -8.32
C LEU A 149 20.33 -0.84 -8.74
N ALA A 150 19.36 -1.18 -9.60
CA ALA A 150 18.29 -0.25 -9.99
C ALA A 150 17.41 0.13 -8.79
N CYS A 151 17.07 -0.82 -7.91
CA CYS A 151 16.31 -0.58 -6.68
C CYS A 151 17.08 0.32 -5.70
N GLU A 152 18.39 0.13 -5.58
CA GLU A 152 19.26 0.94 -4.71
C GLU A 152 19.43 2.38 -5.23
N GLY A 153 19.40 2.55 -6.55
CA GLY A 153 19.51 3.85 -7.22
C GLY A 153 18.29 4.76 -7.05
N LEU A 154 17.16 4.23 -6.56
CA LEU A 154 16.01 5.06 -6.21
C LEU A 154 16.37 6.00 -5.05
N GLY A 155 15.95 7.28 -5.15
CA GLY A 155 16.09 8.25 -4.06
C GLY A 155 15.30 7.86 -2.81
N THR A 156 15.62 8.44 -1.66
CA THR A 156 14.86 8.24 -0.40
C THR A 156 13.56 9.02 -0.36
N ASP A 157 13.41 10.03 -1.22
CA ASP A 157 12.22 10.89 -1.34
C ASP A 157 11.18 10.32 -2.33
N VAL A 158 11.44 9.12 -2.85
CA VAL A 158 10.59 8.46 -3.84
C VAL A 158 9.74 7.40 -3.15
N ASP A 159 8.47 7.35 -3.52
CA ASP A 159 7.58 6.26 -3.16
C ASP A 159 7.99 4.95 -3.85
N ARG A 160 8.59 4.05 -3.09
CA ARG A 160 9.13 2.77 -3.61
C ARG A 160 8.08 1.66 -3.62
N GLY A 161 6.87 1.94 -3.12
CA GLY A 161 5.80 0.95 -3.02
C GLY A 161 5.28 0.53 -4.40
N PHE A 162 5.33 1.43 -5.38
CA PHE A 162 4.80 1.20 -6.72
C PHE A 162 5.69 1.86 -7.77
N PHE A 163 6.15 1.10 -8.75
CA PHE A 163 7.10 1.57 -9.76
C PHE A 163 6.96 0.80 -11.07
N THR A 164 7.61 1.29 -12.12
CA THR A 164 7.66 0.64 -13.44
C THR A 164 9.04 0.05 -13.66
N LEU A 165 9.09 -1.20 -14.13
CA LEU A 165 10.30 -1.89 -14.52
C LEU A 165 10.39 -1.99 -16.03
N THR A 166 11.55 -1.66 -16.58
CA THR A 166 11.89 -1.88 -18.00
C THR A 166 13.10 -2.78 -18.10
N GLN A 167 13.09 -3.72 -19.04
CA GLN A 167 14.21 -4.63 -19.28
C GLN A 167 14.78 -4.43 -20.68
N SER A 168 16.10 -4.30 -20.78
CA SER A 168 16.85 -4.27 -22.04
C SER A 168 17.99 -5.29 -21.97
N GLY A 169 17.80 -6.46 -22.57
CA GLY A 169 18.73 -7.58 -22.40
C GLY A 169 18.81 -8.04 -20.93
N ASN A 170 19.99 -7.87 -20.32
CA ASN A 170 20.21 -8.20 -18.90
C ASN A 170 20.10 -6.99 -17.97
N GLU A 171 19.86 -5.79 -18.50
CA GLU A 171 19.77 -4.56 -17.71
C GLU A 171 18.33 -4.22 -17.35
N PHE A 172 18.11 -3.85 -16.08
CA PHE A 172 16.87 -3.33 -15.57
C PHE A 172 16.94 -1.83 -15.30
N GLY A 173 15.91 -1.12 -15.74
CA GLY A 173 15.63 0.26 -15.36
C GLY A 173 14.38 0.31 -14.49
N ILE A 174 14.42 1.12 -13.43
CA ILE A 174 13.26 1.43 -12.61
C ILE A 174 12.87 2.88 -12.83
N HIS A 175 11.57 3.10 -13.05
CA HIS A 175 10.97 4.40 -13.30
C HIS A 175 9.80 4.63 -12.36
N LEU A 176 9.44 5.90 -12.15
CA LEU A 176 8.29 6.25 -11.33
C LEU A 176 6.99 5.79 -12.00
N LEU A 177 5.96 5.52 -11.21
CA LEU A 177 4.69 5.09 -11.75
C LEU A 177 4.05 6.13 -12.69
N LYS A 178 4.26 7.43 -12.42
CA LYS A 178 3.81 8.53 -13.29
C LYS A 178 4.37 8.50 -14.70
N ASP A 179 5.53 7.86 -14.89
CA ASP A 179 6.20 7.78 -16.20
C ASP A 179 5.67 6.60 -17.04
N TYR A 180 4.83 5.73 -16.45
CA TYR A 180 4.29 4.55 -17.10
C TYR A 180 3.57 4.84 -18.44
N PRO A 181 2.69 5.86 -18.56
CA PRO A 181 2.00 6.14 -19.82
C PRO A 181 2.96 6.46 -20.97
N GLN A 182 4.03 7.23 -20.70
CA GLN A 182 5.04 7.58 -21.69
C GLN A 182 5.88 6.34 -22.06
N ILE A 183 6.34 5.59 -21.06
CA ILE A 183 7.17 4.38 -21.27
C ILE A 183 6.40 3.34 -22.10
N ARG A 184 5.12 3.10 -21.78
CA ARG A 184 4.27 2.16 -22.50
C ARG A 184 4.11 2.53 -23.99
N THR A 185 4.09 3.82 -24.30
CA THR A 185 3.89 4.31 -25.68
C THR A 185 5.21 4.34 -26.47
N ALA A 186 6.32 4.68 -25.81
CA ALA A 186 7.66 4.76 -26.42
C ALA A 186 8.32 3.40 -26.67
N ALA A 187 7.86 2.37 -25.98
CA ALA A 187 8.37 1.01 -26.00
C ALA A 187 8.19 0.31 -27.37
N SER A 188 9.11 0.56 -28.30
CA SER A 188 9.30 -0.28 -29.49
C SER A 188 10.12 -1.52 -29.11
N GLY A 189 9.47 -2.56 -28.58
CA GLY A 189 10.10 -3.87 -28.28
C GLY A 189 10.49 -4.13 -26.82
N VAL A 190 10.21 -3.21 -25.89
CA VAL A 190 10.39 -3.41 -24.44
C VAL A 190 9.01 -3.47 -23.79
N THR A 191 8.65 -4.55 -23.07
CA THR A 191 7.36 -4.57 -22.36
C THR A 191 7.55 -4.03 -20.95
N PRO A 192 7.09 -2.80 -20.62
CA PRO A 192 7.18 -2.31 -19.27
C PRO A 192 6.27 -3.12 -18.34
N VAL A 193 6.78 -3.41 -17.15
CA VAL A 193 6.06 -4.16 -16.11
C VAL A 193 5.76 -3.21 -14.96
N VAL A 194 4.50 -3.17 -14.51
CA VAL A 194 4.14 -2.45 -13.29
C VAL A 194 4.45 -3.37 -12.10
N CYS A 195 5.21 -2.84 -11.15
CA CYS A 195 5.68 -3.55 -9.97
C CYS A 195 5.12 -2.89 -8.71
N LEU A 196 4.86 -3.71 -7.69
CA LEU A 196 4.44 -3.26 -6.37
C LEU A 196 5.18 -4.03 -5.28
N GLN A 197 5.59 -3.34 -4.23
CA GLN A 197 6.06 -3.96 -3.00
C GLN A 197 4.84 -4.32 -2.15
N ASP A 198 4.53 -5.60 -2.11
CA ASP A 198 3.34 -6.10 -1.44
C ASP A 198 3.59 -6.22 0.06
N PHE A 199 2.72 -5.61 0.88
CA PHE A 199 2.73 -5.82 2.33
C PHE A 199 1.77 -6.91 2.81
N VAL A 200 1.16 -7.63 1.87
CA VAL A 200 0.37 -8.82 2.16
C VAL A 200 1.19 -10.02 1.74
N SER A 201 1.72 -10.79 2.71
CA SER A 201 2.28 -12.10 2.35
C SER A 201 1.15 -13.09 2.05
N ALA A 202 1.09 -13.50 0.79
CA ALA A 202 0.23 -14.56 0.29
C ALA A 202 1.04 -15.85 0.22
N ASN A 203 1.55 -16.36 1.35
CA ASN A 203 2.08 -17.73 1.38
C ASN A 203 1.01 -18.78 1.66
N THR A 204 -0.26 -18.39 1.88
CA THR A 204 -1.35 -19.36 2.07
C THR A 204 -2.71 -18.98 1.48
N ASN A 205 -2.93 -17.78 0.92
CA ASN A 205 -4.18 -17.45 0.19
C ASN A 205 -3.98 -16.19 -0.66
N LYS A 206 -4.73 -16.09 -1.78
CA LYS A 206 -4.78 -14.98 -2.76
C LYS A 206 -4.42 -13.60 -2.16
N LYS A 207 -3.59 -12.82 -2.86
CA LYS A 207 -3.24 -11.45 -2.46
C LYS A 207 -4.52 -10.62 -2.27
N TRP A 208 -4.49 -9.57 -1.44
CA TRP A 208 -5.70 -8.80 -1.14
C TRP A 208 -6.33 -8.17 -2.40
N HIS A 209 -5.51 -7.72 -3.34
CA HIS A 209 -5.90 -7.24 -4.68
C HIS A 209 -6.53 -8.34 -5.57
N GLU A 210 -6.41 -9.60 -5.17
CA GLU A 210 -6.90 -10.79 -5.89
C GLU A 210 -8.08 -11.48 -5.17
N ARG A 211 -8.63 -10.88 -4.10
CA ARG A 211 -9.78 -11.42 -3.37
C ARG A 211 -11.09 -11.31 -4.16
N CYS A 212 -11.21 -12.14 -5.19
CA CYS A 212 -12.50 -12.54 -5.76
C CYS A 212 -13.21 -13.48 -4.76
N ASN A 213 -14.32 -12.98 -4.19
CA ASN A 213 -15.40 -13.66 -3.47
C ASN A 213 -15.04 -14.88 -2.59
N SER A 214 -15.26 -14.72 -1.29
CA SER A 214 -15.92 -15.75 -0.47
C SER A 214 -17.38 -15.36 -0.32
#